data_AF-A0A167YIQ2-F1
#
_entry.id   AF-A0A167YIQ2-F1
#
_cell.length_a   1.000
_cell.length_b   1.000
_cell.length_c   1.000
_cell.angle_alpha   90.00
_cell.angle_beta   90.00
_cell.angle_gamma   90.00
#
_symmetry.space_group_name_H-M   'P 1'
#
loop_
_entity.id
_entity.type
_entity.pdbx_description
1 polymer ?
#
loop_
_entity_poly.entity_id
_entity_poly.type
_entity_poly.pdbx_seq_one_letter_code
_entity_poly.pdbx_strand_id
1 'polypeptide(L)'
;MKNSVNKADKKIVLQKEKGILNESALETKKEYRNIFVEELKEIYFSEKAQIISIPILIKNAATEELANALKVHLQFTMDHIKRLEDFFNSIGEANIILKYEAMYGLSSPQKGQTKYN
;
A
#
# COMPACT_ATOMS: atom_id res chain seq x y z
N MET A 1 8.71 65.16 -26.27
CA MET A 1 9.50 65.86 -25.24
C MET A 1 9.17 65.24 -23.88
N LYS A 2 10.22 64.81 -23.15
CA LYS A 2 10.45 64.76 -21.68
C LYS A 2 9.19 64.96 -20.79
N ASN A 3 8.89 64.21 -19.72
CA ASN A 3 9.77 63.62 -18.71
C ASN A 3 8.97 62.72 -17.74
N SER A 4 9.67 61.78 -17.09
CA SER A 4 9.20 60.92 -15.99
C SER A 4 8.83 61.66 -14.71
N VAL A 5 7.92 61.09 -13.90
CA VAL A 5 8.13 60.82 -12.45
C VAL A 5 7.38 59.53 -12.07
N ASN A 6 8.12 58.52 -11.58
CA ASN A 6 7.63 57.37 -10.81
C ASN A 6 7.30 57.80 -9.37
N LYS A 7 6.36 57.12 -8.69
CA LYS A 7 6.63 56.22 -7.54
C LYS A 7 5.34 55.85 -6.79
N ALA A 8 5.11 54.53 -6.71
CA ALA A 8 4.47 53.75 -5.63
C ALA A 8 3.00 54.03 -5.22
N ASP A 9 2.35 52.91 -4.84
CA ASP A 9 1.12 52.78 -4.04
C ASP A 9 -0.24 52.77 -4.75
N LYS A 10 -0.59 51.59 -5.30
CA LYS A 10 -1.79 50.83 -4.86
C LYS A 10 -1.86 49.48 -5.60
N LYS A 11 -1.21 48.49 -5.01
CA LYS A 11 -1.49 47.07 -5.27
C LYS A 11 -2.77 46.71 -4.50
N ILE A 12 -3.93 46.77 -5.15
CA ILE A 12 -5.18 46.24 -4.61
C ILE A 12 -5.82 45.33 -5.67
N VAL A 13 -5.62 44.03 -5.44
CA VAL A 13 -6.59 42.94 -5.65
C VAL A 13 -6.96 42.63 -7.11
N LEU A 14 -6.23 41.68 -7.70
CA LEU A 14 -6.84 40.66 -8.55
C LEU A 14 -6.89 39.35 -7.75
N GLN A 15 -8.11 38.89 -7.53
CA GLN A 15 -8.48 37.75 -6.70
C GLN A 15 -7.88 36.46 -7.26
N LYS A 16 -7.11 35.78 -6.42
CA LYS A 16 -6.75 34.38 -6.60
C LYS A 16 -7.65 33.60 -5.65
N GLU A 17 -8.75 33.06 -6.15
CA GLU A 17 -9.54 32.07 -5.41
C GLU A 17 -8.70 30.80 -5.28
N LYS A 18 -7.83 30.79 -4.28
CA LYS A 18 -7.17 29.59 -3.79
C LYS A 18 -7.79 29.33 -2.43
N GLY A 19 -8.85 28.52 -2.41
CA GLY A 19 -9.45 28.04 -1.18
C GLY A 19 -8.35 27.50 -0.28
N ILE A 20 -8.25 28.05 0.92
CA ILE A 20 -7.36 27.56 1.96
C ILE A 20 -7.96 26.23 2.42
N LEU A 21 -7.64 25.16 1.71
CA LEU A 21 -7.70 23.82 2.28
C LEU A 21 -6.49 23.74 3.21
N ASN A 22 -6.74 24.09 4.47
CA ASN A 22 -5.97 23.75 5.67
C ASN A 22 -4.91 22.66 5.45
N GLU A 23 -3.69 23.10 5.15
CA GLU A 23 -2.52 22.27 4.84
C GLU A 23 -2.23 21.24 5.94
N SER A 24 -2.49 21.60 7.21
CA SER A 24 -2.41 20.69 8.36
C SER A 24 -3.38 19.49 8.26
N ALA A 25 -4.60 19.70 7.77
CA ALA A 25 -5.59 18.62 7.65
C ALA A 25 -5.27 17.66 6.50
N LEU A 26 -4.59 18.14 5.46
CA LEU A 26 -4.11 17.29 4.37
C LEU A 26 -2.94 16.41 4.82
N GLU A 27 -2.02 16.97 5.62
CA GLU A 27 -0.88 16.24 6.16
C GLU A 27 -1.32 15.11 7.10
N THR A 28 -2.24 15.41 8.03
CA THR A 28 -2.83 14.41 8.92
C THR A 28 -3.57 13.30 8.15
N LYS A 29 -4.28 13.61 7.06
CA LYS A 29 -4.94 12.60 6.21
C LYS A 29 -3.93 11.64 5.55
N LYS A 30 -2.77 12.13 5.13
CA LYS A 30 -1.71 11.29 4.57
C LYS A 30 -1.08 10.41 5.64
N GLU A 31 -0.83 10.96 6.83
CA GLU A 31 -0.29 10.20 7.95
C GLU A 31 -1.17 9.01 8.33
N TYR A 32 -2.49 9.22 8.48
CA TYR A 32 -3.42 8.12 8.74
C TYR A 32 -3.49 7.09 7.62
N ARG A 33 -3.42 7.53 6.35
CA ARG A 33 -3.34 6.61 5.21
C ARG A 33 -2.07 5.76 5.29
N ASN A 34 -0.93 6.37 5.59
CA ASN A 34 0.35 5.67 5.65
C ASN A 34 0.33 4.61 6.76
N ILE A 35 -0.14 4.97 7.96
CA ILE A 35 -0.30 4.02 9.07
C ILE A 35 -1.22 2.87 8.65
N PHE A 36 -2.36 3.17 8.05
CA PHE A 36 -3.30 2.15 7.58
C PHE A 36 -2.68 1.18 6.56
N VAL A 37 -1.90 1.68 5.61
CA VAL A 37 -1.23 0.85 4.60
C VAL A 37 -0.11 0.00 5.22
N GLU A 38 0.68 0.55 6.15
CA GLU A 38 1.74 -0.20 6.82
C GLU A 38 1.17 -1.32 7.71
N GLU A 39 0.10 -1.07 8.47
CA GLU A 39 -0.56 -2.11 9.27
C GLU A 39 -1.12 -3.24 8.38
N LEU A 40 -1.72 -2.90 7.23
CA LEU A 40 -2.18 -3.91 6.28
C LEU A 40 -1.03 -4.73 5.68
N LYS A 41 0.13 -4.11 5.48
CA LYS A 41 1.33 -4.80 5.02
C LYS A 41 1.84 -5.81 6.06
N GLU A 42 1.85 -5.44 7.34
CA GLU A 42 2.23 -6.37 8.42
C GLU A 42 1.27 -7.57 8.52
N ILE A 43 -0.04 -7.35 8.34
CA ILE A 43 -1.03 -8.43 8.26
C ILE A 43 -0.75 -9.34 7.05
N TYR A 44 -0.51 -8.76 5.88
CA TYR A 44 -0.18 -9.52 4.67
C TYR A 44 1.06 -10.39 4.85
N PHE A 45 2.11 -9.88 5.50
CA PHE A 45 3.34 -10.63 5.75
C PHE A 45 3.10 -11.77 6.73
N SER A 46 2.29 -11.53 7.76
CA SER A 46 1.89 -12.53 8.75
C SER A 46 1.10 -13.68 8.11
N GLU A 47 0.12 -13.38 7.26
CA GLU A 47 -0.67 -14.40 6.55
C GLU A 47 0.22 -15.23 5.60
N LYS A 48 1.16 -14.60 4.88
CA LYS A 48 2.12 -15.36 4.06
C LYS A 48 3.04 -16.24 4.89
N ALA A 49 3.43 -15.81 6.09
CA ALA A 49 4.19 -16.65 7.03
C ALA A 49 3.34 -17.83 7.57
N GLN A 50 2.03 -17.63 7.73
CA GLN A 50 1.10 -18.69 8.12
C GLN A 50 0.96 -19.77 7.06
N ILE A 51 1.07 -19.46 5.76
CA ILE A 51 1.13 -20.48 4.69
C ILE A 51 2.25 -21.49 4.90
N ILE A 52 3.39 -21.07 5.48
CA ILE A 52 4.53 -21.95 5.75
C ILE A 52 4.30 -22.73 7.06
N SER A 53 3.75 -22.05 8.06
CA SER A 53 3.62 -22.58 9.42
C SER A 53 2.46 -23.59 9.57
N ILE A 54 1.29 -23.30 8.97
CA ILE A 54 0.09 -24.13 9.11
C ILE A 54 0.30 -25.58 8.60
N PRO A 55 0.96 -25.83 7.45
CA PRO A 55 1.26 -27.20 7.01
C PRO A 55 2.09 -28.00 8.02
N ILE A 56 3.03 -27.35 8.72
CA ILE A 56 3.82 -27.97 9.77
C ILE A 56 2.92 -28.34 10.96
N LEU A 57 1.97 -27.47 11.31
CA LEU A 57 0.98 -27.74 12.36
C LEU A 57 0.02 -28.88 11.99
N ILE A 58 -0.44 -28.93 10.73
CA ILE A 58 -1.29 -30.02 10.22
C ILE A 58 -0.58 -31.36 10.36
N LYS A 59 0.71 -31.43 10.00
CA LYS A 59 1.51 -32.67 10.07
C LYS A 59 1.69 -33.16 11.51
N ASN A 60 1.78 -32.25 12.48
CA ASN A 60 2.01 -32.57 13.89
C ASN A 60 0.73 -32.54 14.73
N ALA A 61 -0.45 -32.41 14.12
CA ALA A 61 -1.70 -32.33 14.83
C ALA A 61 -1.99 -33.65 15.58
N ALA A 62 -2.35 -33.53 16.86
CA ALA A 62 -2.62 -34.68 17.73
C ALA A 62 -3.93 -35.41 17.40
N THR A 63 -4.89 -34.70 16.78
CA THR A 63 -6.19 -35.25 16.39
C THR A 63 -6.51 -34.94 14.94
N GLU A 64 -7.31 -35.80 14.31
CA GLU A 64 -7.78 -35.59 12.95
C GLU A 64 -8.69 -34.35 12.82
N GLU A 65 -9.50 -34.09 13.85
CA GLU A 65 -10.34 -32.89 13.94
C GLU A 65 -9.49 -31.61 13.88
N LEU A 66 -8.41 -31.55 14.65
CA LEU A 66 -7.49 -30.41 14.65
C LEU A 66 -6.78 -30.27 13.29
N ALA A 67 -6.34 -31.39 12.70
CA ALA A 67 -5.72 -31.37 11.37
C ALA A 67 -6.69 -30.83 10.31
N ASN A 68 -7.96 -31.21 10.37
CA ASN A 68 -8.98 -30.76 9.42
C ASN A 68 -9.35 -29.28 9.64
N ALA A 69 -9.47 -28.82 10.89
CA ALA A 69 -9.67 -27.42 11.20
C ALA A 69 -8.52 -26.54 10.66
N LEU A 70 -7.27 -26.99 10.81
CA LEU A 70 -6.09 -26.29 10.28
C LEU A 70 -6.05 -26.28 8.74
N LYS A 71 -6.50 -27.35 8.06
CA LYS A 71 -6.63 -27.36 6.59
C LYS A 71 -7.66 -26.34 6.11
N VAL A 72 -8.80 -26.25 6.79
CA VAL A 72 -9.83 -25.25 6.48
C VAL A 72 -9.28 -23.84 6.72
N HIS A 73 -8.57 -23.62 7.83
CA HIS A 73 -7.96 -22.33 8.11
C HIS A 73 -6.89 -21.94 7.08
N LEU A 74 -6.10 -22.90 6.59
CA LEU A 74 -5.14 -22.67 5.51
C LEU A 74 -5.82 -22.13 4.25
N GLN A 75 -7.01 -22.66 3.89
CA GLN A 75 -7.78 -22.16 2.76
C GLN A 75 -8.24 -20.71 3.00
N PHE A 76 -8.71 -20.39 4.20
CA PHE A 76 -9.07 -19.01 4.55
C PHE A 76 -7.88 -18.06 4.48
N THR A 77 -6.70 -18.45 4.97
CA THR A 77 -5.46 -17.65 4.85
C THR A 77 -5.11 -17.37 3.39
N MET A 78 -5.23 -18.37 2.50
CA MET A 78 -5.00 -18.15 1.06
C MET A 78 -6.00 -17.15 0.46
N ASP A 79 -7.28 -17.22 0.86
CA ASP A 79 -8.31 -16.29 0.41
C ASP A 79 -8.08 -14.87 0.98
N HIS A 80 -7.64 -14.75 2.23
CA HIS A 80 -7.28 -13.47 2.85
C HIS A 80 -6.13 -12.79 2.11
N ILE A 81 -5.08 -13.55 1.79
CA ILE A 81 -3.95 -13.06 1.00
C ILE A 81 -4.42 -12.52 -0.34
N LYS A 82 -5.24 -13.28 -1.07
CA LYS A 82 -5.78 -12.83 -2.35
C LYS A 82 -6.57 -11.53 -2.22
N ARG A 83 -7.42 -11.41 -1.19
CA ARG A 83 -8.20 -10.19 -0.93
C ARG A 83 -7.30 -8.99 -0.61
N LEU A 84 -6.20 -9.20 0.12
CA LEU A 84 -5.22 -8.16 0.41
C LEU A 84 -4.46 -7.74 -0.85
N GLU A 85 -4.07 -8.69 -1.70
CA GLU A 85 -3.41 -8.42 -2.98
C GLU A 85 -4.33 -7.61 -3.92
N ASP A 86 -5.60 -8.02 -4.05
CA ASP A 86 -6.61 -7.29 -4.82
C ASP A 86 -6.83 -5.87 -4.26
N PHE A 87 -6.85 -5.73 -2.93
CA PHE A 87 -6.98 -4.44 -2.27
C PHE A 87 -5.78 -3.53 -2.54
N PHE A 88 -4.54 -4.02 -2.39
CA PHE A 88 -3.33 -3.25 -2.69
C PHE A 88 -3.30 -2.79 -4.14
N ASN A 89 -3.72 -3.64 -5.08
CA ASN A 89 -3.88 -3.26 -6.48
C ASN A 89 -4.92 -2.14 -6.66
N SER A 90 -6.04 -2.20 -5.95
CA SER A 90 -7.12 -1.19 -6.04
C SER A 90 -6.70 0.19 -5.53
N ILE A 91 -5.78 0.26 -4.57
CA ILE A 91 -5.29 1.52 -3.99
C ILE A 91 -3.97 2.01 -4.61
N GLY A 92 -3.42 1.29 -5.59
CA GLY A 92 -2.18 1.64 -6.27
C GLY A 92 -0.89 1.23 -5.53
N GLU A 93 -0.99 0.36 -4.51
CA GLU A 93 0.11 -0.09 -3.65
C GLU A 93 0.64 -1.49 -4.03
N ALA A 94 0.55 -1.87 -5.31
CA ALA A 94 1.02 -3.16 -5.83
C ALA A 94 2.53 -3.43 -5.57
N ASN A 95 3.30 -2.37 -5.29
CA ASN A 95 4.71 -2.48 -4.92
C ASN A 95 4.94 -3.29 -3.63
N ILE A 96 3.96 -3.34 -2.72
CA ILE A 96 4.04 -4.14 -1.48
C ILE A 96 4.19 -5.63 -1.80
N ILE A 97 3.42 -6.11 -2.77
CA ILE A 97 3.45 -7.51 -3.22
C ILE A 97 4.83 -7.83 -3.84
N LEU A 98 5.30 -6.96 -4.75
CA LEU A 98 6.60 -7.11 -5.40
C LEU A 98 7.77 -7.08 -4.41
N LYS A 99 7.72 -6.21 -3.40
CA LYS A 99 8.72 -6.14 -2.33
C LYS A 99 8.76 -7.44 -1.52
N TYR A 100 7.61 -7.98 -1.17
CA TYR A 100 7.53 -9.27 -0.49
C TYR A 100 8.16 -10.38 -1.34
N GLU A 101 7.77 -10.49 -2.61
CA GLU A 101 8.33 -11.51 -3.51
C GLU A 101 9.84 -11.37 -3.68
N ALA A 102 10.35 -10.15 -3.84
CA ALA A 102 11.78 -9.89 -3.94
C ALA A 102 12.54 -10.26 -2.66
N MET A 103 11.98 -9.95 -1.48
CA MET A 103 12.59 -10.24 -0.18
C MET A 103 12.75 -11.75 0.06
N TYR A 104 11.79 -12.56 -0.38
CA TYR A 104 11.82 -14.01 -0.24
C TYR A 104 12.35 -14.75 -1.47
N GLY A 105 12.86 -14.03 -2.48
CA GLY A 105 13.38 -14.64 -3.71
C GLY A 105 12.32 -15.36 -4.54
N LEU A 106 11.04 -15.00 -4.36
CA LEU A 106 9.87 -15.58 -5.04
C LEU A 106 9.50 -14.83 -6.32
N SER A 107 10.26 -13.79 -6.70
CA SER A 107 9.94 -13.01 -7.90
C SER A 107 10.06 -13.86 -9.15
N SER A 108 8.97 -13.95 -9.89
CA SER A 108 9.03 -14.38 -11.28
C SER A 108 9.89 -13.37 -12.04
N PRO A 109 10.84 -13.79 -12.90
CA PRO A 109 11.59 -12.84 -13.71
C PRO A 109 10.58 -11.96 -14.46
N GLN A 110 10.63 -10.65 -14.21
CA GLN A 110 9.76 -9.69 -14.88
C GLN A 110 9.82 -9.96 -16.38
N LYS A 111 8.75 -10.48 -16.97
CA LYS A 111 8.64 -10.57 -18.42
C LYS A 111 8.58 -9.15 -18.96
N GLY A 112 9.74 -8.66 -19.40
CA GLY A 112 9.91 -7.61 -20.39
C GLY A 112 9.30 -6.26 -20.06
N GLN A 113 10.11 -5.38 -19.46
CA GLN A 113 10.21 -4.03 -20.01
C GLN A 113 11.08 -4.10 -21.28
N THR A 114 10.55 -4.70 -22.35
CA THR A 114 11.01 -4.36 -23.69
C THR A 114 10.31 -3.06 -24.04
N LYS A 115 11.04 -1.94 -24.08
CA LYS A 115 11.00 -0.87 -25.09
C LYS A 115 12.04 0.18 -24.70
N TYR A 116 13.15 0.23 -25.44
CA TYR A 116 13.72 1.43 -26.06
C TYR A 116 14.80 0.99 -27.05
N ASN A 117 14.38 0.80 -28.30
CA ASN A 117 15.15 1.08 -29.51
C ASN A 117 14.26 2.00 -30.35
#